data_AF-A0A964A9S1-F1
#
_entry.id   AF-A0A964A9S1-F1
#
_cell.length_a   1.000
_cell.length_b   1.000
_cell.length_c   1.000
_cell.angle_alpha   90.00
_cell.angle_beta   90.00
_cell.angle_gamma   90.00
#
_symmetry.space_group_name_H-M   'P 1'
#
loop_
_entity.id
_entity.type
_entity.pdbx_description
1 polymer ?
#
loop_
_entity_poly.entity_id
_entity_poly.type
_entity_poly.pdbx_seq_one_letter_code
_entity_poly.pdbx_strand_id
1 'polypeptide(L)'
;MPRRLVRSRLRALGVAIALLVSGACEPGDGAQVAAASGRYVGSPVSFRIAGETLTDFRLSGIECRIPHPLNEAVALCLVRAPGVPEGALALSGGSFSGALGDVALDGVVDGTTASGTWRFETACPGGEACVAEGEWEADFVADATPPDGGDASTGGDLPVGVDGAADPGPLGGGDQGPGPAPDVVVPEPTVPTGASDEQIEAARALAAIRAAVGLPMPEQIAGINAAAQAHAEYYVAHVAQYSAAHLSPHEENPAWPEGYTGASAGDRLVAQGVTPGFWSEVMAFTGSAEASLDGWMETLYHREPLVHPNMVRWGFGIARAGQARAEVIDSINGQVSATGSGADLGPALWPVRGATEVPTRWDGLETPKPPLPAGQSYPSGPIVTATFERSHALSLAEGSLRDPAGETVPAQVQSPDNDPYLTSTWAIYAYAPLAARTRYTVTFHGQVDGADTLLTWEFTTR
;
A
#
# COMPACT_ATOMS: atom_id res chain seq x y z
N MET A 1 15.84 -50.87 8.40
CA MET A 1 16.55 -49.74 7.75
C MET A 1 15.55 -48.62 7.53
N PRO A 2 15.71 -47.44 8.15
CA PRO A 2 14.76 -46.35 7.95
C PRO A 2 14.98 -45.76 6.54
N ARG A 3 13.90 -45.62 5.79
CA ARG A 3 13.90 -44.98 4.46
C ARG A 3 14.24 -43.50 4.65
N ARG A 4 15.37 -43.07 4.08
CA ARG A 4 15.72 -41.65 3.92
C ARG A 4 14.62 -41.01 3.07
N LEU A 5 13.90 -40.03 3.64
CA LEU A 5 13.10 -39.11 2.84
C LEU A 5 14.04 -38.40 1.86
N VAL A 6 13.72 -38.52 0.57
CA VAL A 6 14.33 -37.73 -0.49
C VAL A 6 13.95 -36.28 -0.20
N ARG A 7 14.94 -35.43 0.08
CA ARG A 7 14.77 -33.97 0.23
C ARG A 7 14.32 -33.39 -1.12
N SER A 8 13.03 -33.44 -1.41
CA SER A 8 12.39 -32.58 -2.41
C SER A 8 12.50 -31.15 -1.91
N ARG A 9 12.95 -30.24 -2.77
CA ARG A 9 13.09 -28.81 -2.47
C ARG A 9 11.71 -28.26 -2.09
N LEU A 10 11.45 -28.03 -0.81
CA LEU A 10 10.29 -27.23 -0.39
C LEU A 10 10.56 -25.78 -0.83
N ARG A 11 9.64 -25.24 -1.62
CA ARG A 11 9.36 -23.80 -1.70
C ARG A 11 7.99 -23.63 -1.06
N ALA A 12 7.94 -22.81 -0.02
CA ALA A 12 6.70 -22.55 0.72
C ALA A 12 6.66 -21.08 1.14
N LEU A 13 5.48 -20.48 1.03
CA LEU A 13 5.16 -19.15 1.55
C LEU A 13 4.49 -19.35 2.91
N GLY A 14 5.11 -18.88 3.99
CA GLY A 14 4.50 -18.84 5.32
C GLY A 14 3.74 -17.54 5.51
N VAL A 15 2.51 -17.58 6.02
CA VAL A 15 1.71 -16.40 6.41
C VAL A 15 1.46 -16.45 7.91
N ALA A 16 1.95 -15.47 8.67
CA ALA A 16 1.74 -15.36 10.10
C ALA A 16 0.42 -14.65 10.44
N ILE A 17 -0.40 -15.26 11.28
CA ILE A 17 -1.79 -14.84 11.55
C ILE A 17 -1.97 -14.21 12.93
N ALA A 18 -1.01 -14.39 13.86
CA ALA A 18 -1.10 -13.79 15.20
C ALA A 18 0.28 -13.39 15.75
N LEU A 19 0.35 -12.19 16.35
CA LEU A 19 1.46 -11.70 17.15
C LEU A 19 0.93 -11.19 18.50
N LEU A 20 1.55 -11.58 19.61
CA LEU A 20 1.24 -11.05 20.95
C LEU A 20 2.42 -10.18 21.38
N VAL A 21 2.18 -8.90 21.70
CA VAL A 21 3.25 -7.92 21.98
C VAL A 21 3.25 -7.53 23.46
N SER A 22 4.44 -7.51 24.05
CA SER A 22 4.72 -6.81 25.29
C SER A 22 5.91 -5.88 25.07
N GLY A 23 5.74 -4.57 25.31
CA GLY A 23 6.82 -3.59 25.23
C GLY A 23 6.94 -2.79 26.53
N ALA A 24 8.17 -2.42 26.90
CA ALA A 24 8.45 -1.52 28.02
C ALA A 24 9.44 -0.44 27.55
N CYS A 25 9.18 0.82 27.94
CA CYS A 25 10.15 1.91 27.85
C CYS A 25 10.73 2.11 29.26
N GLU A 26 12.04 1.95 29.44
CA GLU A 26 12.70 2.29 30.71
C GLU A 26 13.35 3.67 30.61
N PRO A 27 12.81 4.69 31.29
CA PRO A 27 13.46 5.99 31.31
C PRO A 27 14.67 6.01 32.26
N GLY A 28 15.64 6.85 31.92
CA GLY A 28 16.95 6.97 32.59
C GLY A 28 16.92 7.32 34.09
N ASP A 29 15.76 7.67 34.63
CA ASP A 29 15.57 8.07 36.03
C ASP A 29 14.91 6.99 36.91
N GLY A 30 14.78 5.75 36.42
CA GLY A 30 14.30 4.61 37.21
C GLY A 30 12.79 4.57 37.44
N ALA A 31 12.01 5.38 36.73
CA ALA A 31 10.56 5.32 36.73
C ALA A 31 10.06 4.39 35.61
N GLN A 32 9.76 3.11 35.91
CA GLN A 32 9.19 2.22 34.91
C GLN A 32 7.91 2.81 34.30
N VAL A 33 7.91 3.09 32.99
CA VAL A 33 6.66 3.26 32.24
C VAL A 33 6.06 1.86 32.12
N ALA A 34 4.82 1.70 32.59
CA ALA A 34 4.16 0.40 32.62
C ALA A 34 4.26 -0.29 31.25
N ALA A 35 4.64 -1.57 31.26
CA ALA A 35 4.70 -2.38 30.06
C ALA A 35 3.35 -2.30 29.33
N ALA A 36 3.36 -1.75 28.11
CA ALA A 36 2.20 -1.81 27.25
C ALA A 36 2.13 -3.24 26.73
N SER A 37 1.27 -4.06 27.34
CA SER A 37 0.80 -5.28 26.70
C SER A 37 -0.24 -4.87 25.66
N GLY A 38 0.01 -5.22 24.41
CA GLY A 38 -0.81 -4.85 23.26
C GLY A 38 -0.96 -6.03 22.32
N ARG A 39 -2.17 -6.21 21.79
CA ARG A 39 -2.38 -7.15 20.69
C ARG A 39 -1.77 -6.54 19.44
N TYR A 40 -1.00 -7.31 18.67
CA TYR A 40 -0.56 -6.89 17.35
C TYR A 40 -1.75 -6.47 16.49
N VAL A 41 -1.60 -5.34 15.80
CA VAL A 41 -2.52 -4.88 14.76
C VAL A 41 -1.66 -4.45 13.58
N GLY A 42 -1.25 -5.41 12.75
CA GLY A 42 -0.43 -5.18 11.55
C GLY A 42 -0.79 -6.17 10.43
N SER A 43 -0.17 -5.98 9.26
CA SER A 43 -0.35 -6.82 8.08
C SER A 43 0.48 -8.11 8.17
N PRO A 44 0.00 -9.27 7.66
CA PRO A 44 0.61 -10.58 7.93
C PRO A 44 2.12 -10.62 7.67
N VAL A 45 2.86 -11.23 8.61
CA VAL A 45 4.29 -11.53 8.40
C VAL A 45 4.39 -12.61 7.34
N SER A 46 5.18 -12.40 6.30
CA SER A 46 5.42 -13.44 5.30
C SER A 46 6.90 -13.78 5.20
N PHE A 47 7.21 -15.04 4.95
CA PHE A 47 8.58 -15.45 4.70
C PHE A 47 8.62 -16.60 3.71
N ARG A 48 9.74 -16.69 2.98
CA ARG A 48 9.99 -17.73 1.99
C ARG A 48 11.18 -18.55 2.41
N ILE A 49 11.02 -19.87 2.43
CA ILE A 49 12.11 -20.82 2.65
C ILE A 49 12.44 -21.51 1.33
N ALA A 50 13.72 -21.55 0.98
CA ALA A 50 14.24 -22.36 -0.12
C ALA A 50 15.28 -23.35 0.43
N GLY A 51 14.91 -24.63 0.52
CA GLY A 51 15.78 -25.65 1.09
C GLY A 51 15.94 -25.50 2.62
N GLU A 52 17.16 -25.25 3.09
CA GLU A 52 17.50 -25.03 4.51
C GLU A 52 17.76 -23.53 4.81
N THR A 53 17.30 -22.64 3.93
CA THR A 53 17.60 -21.21 4.02
C THR A 53 16.33 -20.40 3.93
N LEU A 54 16.19 -19.44 4.84
CA LEU A 54 15.18 -18.39 4.75
C LEU A 54 15.65 -17.35 3.72
N THR A 55 14.89 -17.21 2.64
CA THR A 55 15.23 -16.41 1.45
C THR A 55 14.46 -15.10 1.33
N ASP A 56 13.36 -14.96 2.06
CA ASP A 56 12.58 -13.71 2.13
C ASP A 56 11.91 -13.65 3.51
N PHE A 57 11.82 -12.46 4.09
CA PHE A 57 11.06 -12.19 5.32
C PHE A 57 10.54 -10.77 5.24
N ARG A 58 9.23 -10.63 5.37
CA ARG A 58 8.50 -9.37 5.30
C ARG A 58 7.68 -9.22 6.56
N LEU A 59 7.96 -8.14 7.27
CA LEU A 59 7.22 -7.71 8.44
C LEU A 59 6.67 -6.33 8.11
N SER A 60 5.40 -6.25 7.72
CA SER A 60 4.73 -4.98 7.44
C SER A 60 3.99 -4.49 8.70
N GLY A 61 4.38 -3.29 9.15
CA GLY A 61 3.60 -2.49 10.07
C GLY A 61 3.45 -2.98 11.51
N ILE A 62 4.53 -3.13 12.30
CA ILE A 62 4.35 -3.03 13.77
C ILE A 62 4.26 -1.56 14.14
N GLU A 63 3.05 -1.18 14.52
CA GLU A 63 2.69 0.11 15.08
C GLU A 63 3.13 0.16 16.55
N CYS A 64 4.09 1.01 16.89
CA CYS A 64 4.31 1.37 18.29
C CYS A 64 3.49 2.61 18.61
N ARG A 65 2.54 2.49 19.54
CA ARG A 65 1.82 3.64 20.07
C ARG A 65 2.64 4.30 21.16
N ILE A 66 3.64 5.11 20.77
CA ILE A 66 4.27 6.07 21.68
C ILE A 66 3.55 7.41 21.51
N PRO A 67 2.95 7.99 22.55
CA PRO A 67 2.41 9.34 22.49
C PRO A 67 3.57 10.33 22.22
N HIS A 68 3.66 10.90 21.02
CA HIS A 68 4.60 11.98 20.72
C HIS A 68 3.84 13.32 20.57
N PRO A 69 4.24 14.39 21.27
CA PRO A 69 3.49 15.64 21.30
C PRO A 69 3.61 16.51 20.03
N LEU A 70 4.48 16.17 19.09
CA LEU A 70 4.83 17.05 17.95
C LEU A 70 4.90 16.37 16.57
N ASN A 71 4.49 15.10 16.44
CA ASN A 71 4.43 14.42 15.14
C ASN A 71 3.14 13.59 15.08
N GLU A 72 2.19 14.00 14.24
CA GLU A 72 0.98 13.21 13.93
C GLU A 72 1.28 11.98 13.05
N ALA A 73 2.55 11.76 12.69
CA ALA A 73 2.97 10.46 12.18
C ALA A 73 3.02 9.48 13.35
N VAL A 74 2.23 8.42 13.28
CA VAL A 74 2.57 7.15 13.93
C VAL A 74 4.04 6.90 13.64
N ALA A 75 4.88 6.97 14.67
CA ALA A 75 6.20 6.39 14.59
C ALA A 75 5.97 4.88 14.49
N LEU A 76 5.90 4.37 13.27
CA LEU A 76 6.09 2.96 13.02
C LEU A 76 7.43 2.61 13.66
N CYS A 77 7.42 1.80 14.72
CA CYS A 77 8.66 1.25 15.25
C CYS A 77 9.35 0.39 14.19
N LEU A 78 8.60 -0.13 13.21
CA LEU A 78 9.23 -0.70 12.03
C LEU A 78 9.42 0.29 10.92
N VAL A 79 10.67 0.71 10.86
CA VAL A 79 11.44 0.62 9.63
C VAL A 79 11.49 -0.86 9.22
N ARG A 80 11.00 -1.15 8.01
CA ARG A 80 11.20 -2.41 7.28
C ARG A 80 12.63 -2.92 7.52
N ALA A 81 12.81 -4.20 7.85
CA ALA A 81 14.14 -4.80 7.74
C ALA A 81 14.53 -4.72 6.25
N PRO A 82 15.59 -3.98 5.85
CA PRO A 82 16.02 -3.94 4.46
C PRO A 82 16.24 -5.38 4.00
N GLY A 83 15.81 -5.68 2.77
CA GLY A 83 15.72 -7.03 2.20
C GLY A 83 16.78 -7.98 2.75
N VAL A 84 16.32 -9.10 3.29
CA VAL A 84 17.17 -10.07 3.99
C VAL A 84 18.34 -10.46 3.07
N PRO A 85 19.60 -10.30 3.49
CA PRO A 85 20.72 -10.88 2.77
C PRO A 85 20.47 -12.37 2.61
N GLU A 86 20.61 -12.90 1.38
CA GLU A 86 20.45 -14.32 1.11
C GLU A 86 21.31 -15.13 2.10
N GLY A 87 20.68 -15.92 2.99
CA GLY A 87 21.39 -16.68 4.02
C GLY A 87 21.49 -16.07 5.42
N ALA A 88 20.80 -14.96 5.74
CA ALA A 88 20.87 -14.34 7.06
C ALA A 88 20.41 -15.25 8.22
N LEU A 89 19.45 -16.15 7.97
CA LEU A 89 18.97 -17.13 8.94
C LEU A 89 19.01 -18.53 8.31
N ALA A 90 19.93 -19.37 8.80
CA ALA A 90 20.04 -20.76 8.40
C ALA A 90 19.11 -21.65 9.24
N LEU A 91 18.33 -22.51 8.58
CA LEU A 91 17.50 -23.50 9.24
C LEU A 91 18.38 -24.69 9.63
N SER A 92 18.55 -24.91 10.92
CA SER A 92 19.27 -26.06 11.47
C SER A 92 18.35 -26.87 12.35
N GLY A 93 18.11 -28.14 11.97
CA GLY A 93 17.27 -29.05 12.76
C GLY A 93 15.81 -28.62 12.90
N GLY A 94 15.28 -27.84 11.96
CA GLY A 94 13.92 -27.28 12.03
C GLY A 94 13.83 -25.99 12.84
N SER A 95 14.94 -25.48 13.39
CA SER A 95 14.98 -24.20 14.10
C SER A 95 15.83 -23.16 13.37
N PHE A 96 15.52 -21.89 13.57
CA PHE A 96 16.36 -20.77 13.14
C PHE A 96 16.38 -19.70 14.24
N SER A 97 17.48 -18.96 14.32
CA SER A 97 17.67 -17.86 15.27
C SER A 97 18.65 -16.86 14.66
N GLY A 98 18.39 -15.57 14.84
CA GLY A 98 19.29 -14.50 14.46
C GLY A 98 18.58 -13.18 14.24
N ALA A 99 19.31 -12.18 13.73
CA ALA A 99 18.78 -10.84 13.53
C ALA A 99 18.48 -10.55 12.05
N LEU A 100 17.36 -9.87 11.82
CA LEU A 100 16.92 -9.32 10.54
C LEU A 100 16.81 -7.81 10.70
N GLY A 101 17.89 -7.10 10.35
CA GLY A 101 18.03 -5.69 10.70
C GLY A 101 18.03 -5.51 12.23
N ASP A 102 17.12 -4.70 12.74
CA ASP A 102 16.98 -4.38 14.16
C ASP A 102 16.07 -5.37 14.93
N VAL A 103 15.54 -6.39 14.25
CA VAL A 103 14.65 -7.40 14.83
C VAL A 103 15.40 -8.71 15.01
N ALA A 104 15.60 -9.16 16.25
CA ALA A 104 15.96 -10.53 16.57
C ALA A 104 14.75 -11.44 16.43
N LEU A 105 14.94 -12.60 15.80
CA LEU A 105 13.90 -13.57 15.50
C LEU A 105 14.39 -14.97 15.87
N ASP A 106 13.54 -15.69 16.58
CA ASP A 106 13.68 -17.12 16.88
C ASP A 106 12.47 -17.85 16.35
N GLY A 107 12.69 -19.02 15.76
CA GLY A 107 11.63 -19.79 15.14
C GLY A 107 11.89 -21.28 15.09
N VAL A 108 10.80 -22.04 15.14
CA VAL A 108 10.76 -23.48 14.90
C VAL A 108 9.75 -23.75 13.79
N VAL A 109 10.12 -24.64 12.87
CA VAL A 109 9.30 -25.13 11.77
C VAL A 109 8.91 -26.56 12.08
N ASP A 110 7.60 -26.81 12.20
CA ASP A 110 7.02 -28.15 12.39
C ASP A 110 6.03 -28.47 11.27
N GLY A 111 6.47 -29.24 10.28
CA GLY A 111 5.65 -29.63 9.14
C GLY A 111 5.19 -28.43 8.30
N THR A 112 3.89 -28.10 8.40
CA THR A 112 3.25 -26.98 7.68
C THR A 112 2.96 -25.79 8.59
N THR A 113 3.53 -25.74 9.79
CA THR A 113 3.45 -24.57 10.66
C THR A 113 4.84 -24.10 11.10
N ALA A 114 4.94 -22.82 11.44
CA ALA A 114 6.13 -22.24 12.04
C ALA A 114 5.72 -21.28 13.16
N SER A 115 6.49 -21.23 14.25
CA SER A 115 6.22 -20.34 15.37
C SER A 115 7.49 -19.98 16.12
N GLY A 116 7.44 -18.92 16.91
CA GLY A 116 8.56 -18.53 17.76
C GLY A 116 8.41 -17.15 18.38
N THR A 117 9.53 -16.49 18.63
CA THR A 117 9.59 -15.18 19.27
C THR A 117 10.29 -14.15 18.40
N TRP A 118 9.97 -12.89 18.61
CA TRP A 118 10.69 -11.76 18.04
C TRP A 118 11.02 -10.75 19.14
N ARG A 119 12.09 -10.01 18.95
CA ARG A 119 12.51 -8.92 19.82
C ARG A 119 13.13 -7.82 19.00
N PHE A 120 12.70 -6.60 19.24
CA PHE A 120 13.18 -5.40 18.60
C PHE A 120 13.74 -4.48 19.66
N GLU A 121 14.95 -3.98 19.43
CA GLU A 121 15.60 -3.00 20.29
C GLU A 121 15.96 -1.78 19.45
N THR A 122 15.44 -0.61 19.81
CA THR A 122 15.76 0.64 19.12
C THR A 122 15.96 1.78 20.10
N ALA A 123 16.48 2.92 19.61
CA ALA A 123 16.53 4.15 20.37
C ALA A 123 15.19 4.90 20.26
N CYS A 124 14.54 5.15 21.38
CA CYS A 124 13.36 6.00 21.47
C CYS A 124 13.70 7.50 21.35
N PRO A 125 12.70 8.35 21.04
CA PRO A 125 12.86 9.80 21.09
C PRO A 125 13.35 10.22 22.49
N GLY A 126 14.59 10.73 22.56
CA GLY A 126 15.27 11.05 23.82
C GLY A 126 16.57 10.28 24.06
N GLY A 127 16.90 9.28 23.23
CA GLY A 127 18.13 8.49 23.32
C GLY A 127 18.05 7.30 24.29
N GLU A 128 16.85 6.95 24.75
CA GLU A 128 16.59 5.80 25.63
C GLU A 128 16.37 4.52 24.82
N ALA A 129 16.63 3.35 25.41
CA ALA A 129 16.42 2.07 24.75
C ALA A 129 14.94 1.65 24.85
N CYS A 130 14.33 1.38 23.70
CA CYS A 130 12.98 0.86 23.58
C CYS A 130 13.02 -0.58 23.11
N VAL A 131 12.44 -1.46 23.92
CA VAL A 131 12.38 -2.88 23.67
C VAL A 131 10.93 -3.29 23.45
N ALA A 132 10.67 -3.91 22.30
CA ALA A 132 9.41 -4.56 21.99
C ALA A 132 9.67 -6.04 21.71
N GLU A 133 8.90 -6.94 22.31
CA GLU A 133 9.04 -8.37 22.09
C GLU A 133 7.69 -9.06 22.03
N GLY A 134 7.66 -10.25 21.43
CA GLY A 134 6.42 -11.00 21.29
C GLY A 134 6.58 -12.39 20.69
N GLU A 135 5.47 -13.11 20.63
CA GLU A 135 5.36 -14.43 19.99
C GLU A 135 4.72 -14.30 18.61
N TRP A 136 5.05 -15.20 17.68
CA TRP A 136 4.47 -15.28 16.34
C TRP A 136 4.14 -16.72 15.94
N GLU A 137 3.13 -16.90 15.09
CA GLU A 137 2.72 -18.19 14.50
C GLU A 137 2.31 -18.00 13.03
N ALA A 138 2.71 -18.93 12.16
CA ALA A 138 2.48 -18.93 10.73
C ALA A 138 2.15 -20.32 10.17
N ASP A 139 1.28 -20.34 9.16
CA ASP A 139 0.93 -21.53 8.38
C ASP A 139 1.59 -21.45 6.99
N PHE A 140 2.11 -22.58 6.49
CA PHE A 140 2.67 -22.68 5.14
C PHE A 140 1.58 -22.94 4.10
N VAL A 141 1.59 -22.13 3.04
CA VAL A 141 0.85 -22.37 1.80
C VAL A 141 1.84 -22.87 0.74
N ALA A 142 1.55 -24.03 0.13
CA ALA A 142 2.39 -24.57 -0.93
C ALA A 142 2.28 -23.71 -2.20
N ASP A 143 3.40 -23.43 -2.87
CA ASP A 143 3.39 -22.84 -4.21
C ASP A 143 2.59 -23.77 -5.15
N ALA A 144 1.57 -23.23 -5.81
CA ALA A 144 0.91 -23.93 -6.90
C ALA A 144 1.93 -24.12 -8.03
N THR A 145 2.37 -25.36 -8.26
CA THR A 145 3.12 -25.71 -9.47
C THR A 145 2.28 -25.28 -10.69
N PRO A 146 2.82 -24.51 -11.64
CA PRO A 146 2.14 -24.27 -12.91
C PRO A 146 1.82 -25.63 -13.55
N PRO A 147 0.66 -25.81 -14.22
CA PRO A 147 0.40 -27.03 -14.96
C PRO A 147 1.51 -27.21 -15.99
N ASP A 148 2.15 -28.40 -15.98
CA ASP A 148 3.14 -28.79 -16.98
C ASP A 148 2.59 -28.51 -18.39
N GLY A 149 3.39 -27.82 -19.19
CA GLY A 149 3.09 -27.52 -20.59
C GLY A 149 2.87 -28.81 -21.38
N GLY A 150 1.60 -29.14 -21.58
CA GLY A 150 1.13 -30.18 -22.50
C GLY A 150 0.91 -29.59 -23.88
N ASP A 151 1.85 -29.89 -24.77
CA ASP A 151 1.78 -29.63 -26.20
C ASP A 151 0.52 -30.29 -26.80
N ALA A 152 -0.35 -29.51 -27.43
CA ALA A 152 -1.52 -30.02 -28.15
C ALA A 152 -1.78 -29.18 -29.41
N SER A 153 -0.94 -29.40 -30.42
CA SER A 153 -1.35 -29.25 -31.82
C SER A 153 -2.37 -30.35 -32.17
N THR A 154 -3.57 -29.99 -32.58
CA THR A 154 -4.26 -30.63 -33.73
C THR A 154 -5.37 -29.70 -34.21
N GLY A 155 -5.30 -29.35 -35.50
CA GLY A 155 -6.34 -28.61 -36.20
C GLY A 155 -7.53 -29.47 -36.59
N GLY A 156 -8.63 -28.80 -36.91
CA GLY A 156 -9.83 -29.37 -37.51
C GLY A 156 -10.74 -28.26 -38.03
N ASP A 157 -10.96 -28.29 -39.34
CA ASP A 157 -11.65 -27.31 -40.19
C ASP A 157 -13.17 -27.12 -39.94
N LEU A 158 -13.61 -25.85 -40.05
CA LEU A 158 -14.78 -25.28 -40.79
C LEU A 158 -16.25 -25.72 -40.44
N PRO A 159 -17.31 -24.91 -40.75
CA PRO A 159 -17.37 -23.89 -41.80
C PRO A 159 -18.08 -22.56 -41.51
N VAL A 160 -17.91 -21.71 -42.53
CA VAL A 160 -18.44 -20.38 -42.85
C VAL A 160 -19.98 -20.31 -42.84
N GLY A 161 -20.51 -19.21 -42.32
CA GLY A 161 -21.86 -18.72 -42.57
C GLY A 161 -21.90 -17.19 -42.49
N VAL A 162 -22.16 -16.55 -43.63
CA VAL A 162 -22.31 -15.10 -43.82
C VAL A 162 -23.78 -14.69 -43.60
N ASP A 163 -23.99 -13.54 -42.94
CA ASP A 163 -24.84 -12.42 -43.40
C ASP A 163 -25.40 -11.58 -42.23
N GLY A 164 -25.23 -10.25 -42.35
CA GLY A 164 -26.36 -9.33 -42.18
C GLY A 164 -26.57 -8.60 -40.84
N ALA A 165 -26.18 -7.31 -40.88
CA ALA A 165 -26.89 -6.17 -40.32
C ALA A 165 -26.91 -5.89 -38.80
N ALA A 166 -26.85 -4.57 -38.53
CA ALA A 166 -26.71 -3.91 -37.25
C ALA A 166 -27.99 -3.89 -36.41
N ASP A 167 -27.82 -3.98 -35.09
CA ASP A 167 -28.72 -3.43 -34.07
C ASP A 167 -27.89 -3.22 -32.76
N PRO A 168 -28.01 -2.10 -32.02
CA PRO A 168 -27.27 -1.87 -30.78
C PRO A 168 -28.05 -2.48 -29.61
N GLY A 169 -27.58 -3.62 -29.11
CA GLY A 169 -28.14 -4.33 -27.95
C GLY A 169 -27.38 -4.04 -26.65
N PRO A 170 -28.05 -4.18 -25.48
CA PRO A 170 -27.69 -3.54 -24.21
C PRO A 170 -26.56 -4.24 -23.46
N LEU A 171 -25.85 -3.48 -22.61
CA LEU A 171 -24.93 -4.00 -21.59
C LEU A 171 -25.72 -4.83 -20.56
N GLY A 172 -25.87 -6.13 -20.85
CA GLY A 172 -26.50 -7.10 -19.97
C GLY A 172 -25.54 -7.51 -18.85
N GLY A 173 -25.96 -7.23 -17.61
CA GLY A 173 -25.34 -7.75 -16.40
C GLY A 173 -25.39 -9.27 -16.35
N GLY A 174 -24.21 -9.88 -16.25
CA GLY A 174 -24.02 -11.26 -15.85
C GLY A 174 -23.35 -11.30 -14.49
N ASP A 175 -24.16 -11.57 -13.47
CA ASP A 175 -23.74 -11.94 -12.11
C ASP A 175 -22.90 -13.22 -12.17
N GLN A 176 -21.58 -13.07 -12.18
CA GLN A 176 -20.62 -14.12 -11.88
C GLN A 176 -20.17 -13.88 -10.44
N GLY A 177 -20.62 -14.75 -9.52
CA GLY A 177 -20.21 -14.69 -8.11
C GLY A 177 -18.68 -14.72 -7.96
N PRO A 178 -18.14 -14.23 -6.82
CA PRO A 178 -16.71 -14.00 -6.69
C PRO A 178 -15.95 -15.32 -6.62
N GLY A 179 -15.33 -15.71 -7.72
CA GLY A 179 -14.15 -16.55 -7.67
C GLY A 179 -13.01 -15.81 -6.95
N PRO A 180 -12.06 -16.51 -6.33
CA PRO A 180 -10.86 -15.87 -5.80
C PRO A 180 -10.20 -15.04 -6.92
N ALA A 181 -9.72 -13.84 -6.57
CA ALA A 181 -8.92 -13.05 -7.51
C ALA A 181 -7.79 -13.96 -8.02
N PRO A 182 -7.63 -14.15 -9.35
CA PRO A 182 -6.53 -14.94 -9.88
C PRO A 182 -5.22 -14.35 -9.35
N ASP A 183 -4.22 -15.19 -9.06
CA ASP A 183 -2.86 -14.74 -8.78
C ASP A 183 -2.36 -13.94 -10.00
N VAL A 184 -2.52 -12.61 -9.94
CA VAL A 184 -2.07 -11.72 -10.99
C VAL A 184 -0.54 -11.69 -10.87
N VAL A 185 0.12 -12.41 -11.76
CA VAL A 185 1.57 -12.30 -11.92
C VAL A 185 1.86 -10.89 -12.42
N VAL A 186 2.30 -10.01 -11.52
CA VAL A 186 2.71 -8.65 -11.85
C VAL A 186 4.09 -8.71 -12.51
N PRO A 187 4.24 -8.26 -13.77
CA PRO A 187 5.54 -8.23 -14.41
C PRO A 187 6.46 -7.24 -13.69
N GLU A 188 7.77 -7.53 -13.69
CA GLU A 188 8.76 -6.62 -13.12
C GLU A 188 8.67 -5.25 -13.83
N PRO A 189 8.52 -4.14 -13.07
CA PRO A 189 8.40 -2.82 -13.66
C PRO A 189 9.70 -2.42 -14.37
N THR A 190 9.56 -1.73 -15.51
CA THR A 190 10.72 -1.13 -16.18
C THR A 190 11.09 0.16 -15.44
N VAL A 191 12.36 0.29 -15.08
CA VAL A 191 12.92 1.46 -14.38
C VAL A 191 14.03 2.12 -15.22
N PRO A 192 14.29 3.43 -15.06
CA PRO A 192 15.40 4.10 -15.69
C PRO A 192 16.75 3.47 -15.34
N THR A 193 17.71 3.54 -16.27
CA THR A 193 19.10 3.19 -15.97
C THR A 193 19.64 4.09 -14.85
N GLY A 194 20.23 3.48 -13.83
CA GLY A 194 20.78 4.20 -12.67
C GLY A 194 19.76 4.52 -11.58
N ALA A 195 18.53 3.98 -11.65
CA ALA A 195 17.60 4.03 -10.52
C ALA A 195 18.23 3.38 -9.26
N SER A 196 18.00 3.98 -8.10
CA SER A 196 18.45 3.42 -6.82
C SER A 196 17.65 2.18 -6.42
N ASP A 197 18.14 1.42 -5.44
CA ASP A 197 17.42 0.26 -4.91
C ASP A 197 16.05 0.65 -4.34
N GLU A 198 15.94 1.81 -3.69
CA GLU A 198 14.69 2.34 -3.16
C GLU A 198 13.71 2.76 -4.27
N GLN A 199 14.22 3.30 -5.39
CA GLN A 199 13.40 3.63 -6.55
C GLN A 199 12.88 2.39 -7.26
N ILE A 200 13.69 1.32 -7.30
CA ILE A 200 13.28 0.01 -7.82
C ILE A 200 12.23 -0.62 -6.90
N GLU A 201 12.41 -0.54 -5.58
CA GLU A 201 11.44 -1.02 -4.60
C GLU A 201 10.10 -0.29 -4.71
N ALA A 202 10.12 1.05 -4.75
CA ALA A 202 8.93 1.85 -4.95
C ALA A 202 8.21 1.47 -6.26
N ALA A 203 8.96 1.19 -7.33
CA ALA A 203 8.39 0.77 -8.61
C ALA A 203 7.66 -0.56 -8.49
N ARG A 204 8.22 -1.54 -7.77
CA ARG A 204 7.57 -2.83 -7.54
C ARG A 204 6.30 -2.69 -6.70
N ALA A 205 6.35 -1.89 -5.64
CA ALA A 205 5.19 -1.62 -4.79
C ALA A 205 4.06 -0.93 -5.58
N LEU A 206 4.39 0.10 -6.36
CA LEU A 206 3.40 0.80 -7.18
C LEU A 206 2.81 -0.11 -8.27
N ALA A 207 3.64 -0.95 -8.90
CA ALA A 207 3.18 -1.91 -9.90
C ALA A 207 2.19 -2.91 -9.28
N ALA A 208 2.45 -3.40 -8.07
CA ALA A 208 1.53 -4.30 -7.37
C ALA A 208 0.20 -3.62 -7.03
N ILE A 209 0.24 -2.40 -6.49
CA ILE A 209 -0.96 -1.59 -6.21
C ILE A 209 -1.79 -1.39 -7.47
N ARG A 210 -1.15 -0.93 -8.56
CA ARG A 210 -1.85 -0.60 -9.81
C ARG A 210 -2.40 -1.84 -10.49
N ALA A 211 -1.66 -2.96 -10.49
CA ALA A 211 -2.15 -4.23 -11.00
C ALA A 211 -3.38 -4.73 -10.23
N ALA A 212 -3.39 -4.59 -8.89
CA ALA A 212 -4.53 -5.00 -8.07
C ALA A 212 -5.82 -4.25 -8.44
N VAL A 213 -5.71 -2.97 -8.79
CA VAL A 213 -6.86 -2.14 -9.20
C VAL A 213 -7.10 -2.14 -10.72
N GLY A 214 -6.42 -3.01 -11.48
CA GLY A 214 -6.62 -3.16 -12.92
C GLY A 214 -5.98 -2.06 -13.79
N LEU A 215 -5.03 -1.30 -13.24
CA LEU A 215 -4.35 -0.21 -13.93
C LEU A 215 -2.97 -0.61 -14.47
N PRO A 216 -2.56 -0.06 -15.62
CA PRO A 216 -1.21 -0.24 -16.14
C PRO A 216 -0.19 0.52 -15.29
N MET A 217 1.03 -0.01 -15.24
CA MET A 217 2.16 0.67 -14.61
C MET A 217 2.62 1.87 -15.47
N PRO A 218 2.70 3.10 -14.94
CA PRO A 218 3.25 4.26 -15.64
C PRO A 218 4.76 4.16 -15.89
N GLU A 219 5.26 4.96 -16.83
CA GLU A 219 6.68 5.09 -17.12
C GLU A 219 7.39 5.82 -15.97
N GLN A 220 8.37 5.18 -15.33
CA GLN A 220 9.22 5.87 -14.37
C GLN A 220 10.28 6.69 -15.12
N ILE A 221 10.46 7.96 -14.76
CA ILE A 221 11.34 8.90 -15.49
C ILE A 221 12.50 9.35 -14.60
N ALA A 222 13.73 9.26 -15.11
CA ALA A 222 14.93 9.64 -14.36
C ALA A 222 14.92 11.09 -13.84
N GLY A 223 14.41 12.04 -14.64
CA GLY A 223 14.28 13.44 -14.22
C GLY A 223 13.24 13.66 -13.11
N ILE A 224 12.16 12.86 -13.10
CA ILE A 224 11.15 12.92 -12.02
C ILE A 224 11.71 12.28 -10.74
N ASN A 225 12.43 11.15 -10.87
CA ASN A 225 13.20 10.57 -9.77
C ASN A 225 14.18 11.60 -9.16
N ALA A 226 14.90 12.36 -9.99
CA ALA A 226 15.83 13.37 -9.51
C ALA A 226 15.13 14.54 -8.79
N ALA A 227 13.95 14.95 -9.25
CA ALA A 227 13.16 16.02 -8.61
C ALA A 227 12.66 15.55 -7.23
N ALA A 228 12.03 14.38 -7.18
CA ALA A 228 11.53 13.80 -5.95
C ALA A 228 12.66 13.53 -4.93
N GLN A 229 13.80 13.04 -5.40
CA GLN A 229 14.97 12.78 -4.54
C GLN A 229 15.55 14.08 -3.96
N ALA A 230 15.73 15.10 -4.81
CA ALA A 230 16.21 16.41 -4.35
C ALA A 230 15.26 17.04 -3.33
N HIS A 231 13.94 16.89 -3.53
CA HIS A 231 12.95 17.40 -2.60
C HIS A 231 12.96 16.67 -1.25
N ALA A 232 13.07 15.33 -1.27
CA ALA A 232 13.21 14.55 -0.04
C ALA A 232 14.44 14.99 0.77
N GLU A 233 15.58 15.18 0.10
CA GLU A 233 16.82 15.68 0.70
C GLU A 233 16.67 17.09 1.25
N TYR A 234 16.02 17.98 0.49
CA TYR A 234 15.71 19.34 0.92
C TYR A 234 14.88 19.36 2.20
N TYR A 235 13.79 18.60 2.24
CA TYR A 235 12.91 18.51 3.41
C TYR A 235 13.70 18.05 4.64
N VAL A 236 14.46 16.97 4.50
CA VAL A 236 15.25 16.37 5.59
C VAL A 236 16.32 17.34 6.11
N ALA A 237 16.96 18.12 5.23
CA ALA A 237 17.94 19.13 5.61
C ALA A 237 17.32 20.34 6.35
N HIS A 238 16.03 20.61 6.16
CA HIS A 238 15.35 21.82 6.64
C HIS A 238 14.17 21.55 7.59
N VAL A 239 14.00 20.32 8.08
CA VAL A 239 12.81 19.91 8.86
C VAL A 239 12.51 20.83 10.04
N ALA A 240 13.54 21.34 10.73
CA ALA A 240 13.38 22.26 11.85
C ALA A 240 12.83 23.62 11.39
N GLN A 241 13.25 24.09 10.22
CA GLN A 241 12.80 25.33 9.61
C GLN A 241 11.35 25.21 9.09
N TYR A 242 10.95 24.07 8.52
CA TYR A 242 9.55 23.80 8.13
C TYR A 242 8.60 23.99 9.31
N SER A 243 8.92 23.36 10.44
CA SER A 243 8.11 23.49 11.66
C SER A 243 8.03 24.92 12.16
N ALA A 244 9.14 25.67 12.15
CA ALA A 244 9.17 27.04 12.62
C ALA A 244 8.44 28.02 11.69
N ALA A 245 8.42 27.74 10.39
CA ALA A 245 7.81 28.60 9.38
C ALA A 245 6.34 28.26 9.09
N HIS A 246 5.83 27.12 9.59
CA HIS A 246 4.53 26.56 9.21
C HIS A 246 4.39 26.41 7.68
N LEU A 247 5.49 26.08 7.01
CA LEU A 247 5.52 25.86 5.57
C LEU A 247 4.96 24.48 5.25
N SER A 248 4.21 24.36 4.15
CA SER A 248 3.75 23.05 3.68
C SER A 248 4.95 22.17 3.35
N PRO A 249 4.98 20.88 3.73
CA PRO A 249 6.08 19.98 3.38
C PRO A 249 6.30 19.87 1.86
N HIS A 250 5.27 20.10 1.04
CA HIS A 250 5.30 20.08 -0.43
C HIS A 250 6.03 21.27 -1.07
N GLU A 251 6.30 22.32 -0.31
CA GLU A 251 6.89 23.56 -0.80
C GLU A 251 8.38 23.63 -0.45
N GLU A 252 9.20 24.25 -1.30
CA GLU A 252 10.55 24.67 -0.92
C GLU A 252 10.63 26.19 -0.74
N ASN A 253 11.40 26.63 0.25
CA ASN A 253 11.58 28.05 0.53
C ASN A 253 12.83 28.60 -0.15
N PRO A 254 12.73 29.57 -1.08
CA PRO A 254 13.91 30.17 -1.71
C PRO A 254 14.83 30.92 -0.73
N ALA A 255 14.38 31.19 0.50
CA ALA A 255 15.21 31.74 1.57
C ALA A 255 16.14 30.70 2.23
N TRP A 256 15.98 29.40 1.95
CA TRP A 256 16.89 28.33 2.40
C TRP A 256 17.60 27.77 1.16
N PRO A 257 18.70 28.39 0.71
CA PRO A 257 19.28 28.12 -0.62
C PRO A 257 20.02 26.79 -0.74
N GLU A 258 20.34 26.13 0.38
CA GLU A 258 20.97 24.82 0.36
C GLU A 258 19.98 23.78 -0.15
N GLY A 259 20.30 23.11 -1.26
CA GLY A 259 19.43 22.09 -1.86
C GLY A 259 18.16 22.62 -2.55
N TYR A 260 17.91 23.93 -2.57
CA TYR A 260 16.72 24.50 -3.22
C TYR A 260 16.75 24.24 -4.73
N THR A 261 15.66 23.68 -5.25
CA THR A 261 15.47 23.39 -6.68
C THR A 261 14.20 24.01 -7.26
N GLY A 262 13.20 24.32 -6.44
CA GLY A 262 11.97 24.98 -6.90
C GLY A 262 10.88 25.03 -5.84
N ALA A 263 10.10 26.12 -5.83
CA ALA A 263 9.12 26.36 -4.77
C ALA A 263 7.99 25.33 -4.75
N SER A 264 7.51 24.88 -5.91
CA SER A 264 6.50 23.84 -6.06
C SER A 264 7.06 22.59 -6.74
N ALA A 265 6.37 21.44 -6.63
CA ALA A 265 6.73 20.22 -7.37
C ALA A 265 6.89 20.50 -8.88
N GLY A 266 5.99 21.29 -9.46
CA GLY A 266 6.10 21.73 -10.85
C GLY A 266 7.40 22.48 -11.18
N ASP A 267 7.84 23.38 -10.29
CA ASP A 267 9.11 24.11 -10.47
C ASP A 267 10.32 23.17 -10.37
N ARG A 268 10.27 22.21 -9.43
CA ARG A 268 11.33 21.20 -9.25
C ARG A 268 11.44 20.27 -10.47
N LEU A 269 10.30 19.86 -11.03
CA LEU A 269 10.27 19.10 -12.29
C LEU A 269 10.92 19.89 -13.44
N VAL A 270 10.60 21.17 -13.59
CA VAL A 270 11.22 22.06 -14.60
C VAL A 270 12.72 22.17 -14.38
N ALA A 271 13.18 22.29 -13.12
CA ALA A 271 14.60 22.36 -12.80
C ALA A 271 15.38 21.11 -13.23
N GLN A 272 14.72 19.95 -13.26
CA GLN A 272 15.28 18.68 -13.77
C GLN A 272 15.08 18.49 -15.29
N GLY A 273 14.65 19.53 -16.01
CA GLY A 273 14.42 19.48 -17.45
C GLY A 273 13.17 18.69 -17.86
N VAL A 274 12.29 18.36 -16.91
CA VAL A 274 11.02 17.69 -17.19
C VAL A 274 10.00 18.75 -17.62
N THR A 275 9.40 18.57 -18.80
CA THR A 275 8.31 19.46 -19.23
C THR A 275 7.08 19.18 -18.35
N PRO A 276 6.59 20.17 -17.57
CA PRO A 276 5.49 19.95 -16.65
C PRO A 276 4.19 19.75 -17.44
N GLY A 277 3.48 18.68 -17.12
CA GLY A 277 2.06 18.48 -17.46
C GLY A 277 1.17 18.84 -16.27
N PHE A 278 -0.02 18.25 -16.19
CA PHE A 278 -0.76 18.20 -14.93
C PHE A 278 0.03 17.31 -13.97
N TRP A 279 0.61 17.89 -12.93
CA TRP A 279 1.43 17.15 -11.96
C TRP A 279 0.66 16.90 -10.66
N SER A 280 1.14 15.92 -9.90
CA SER A 280 0.73 15.67 -8.52
C SER A 280 1.94 15.29 -7.69
N GLU A 281 1.88 15.56 -6.39
CA GLU A 281 2.89 15.13 -5.44
C GLU A 281 2.21 14.52 -4.22
N VAL A 282 2.78 13.44 -3.69
CA VAL A 282 2.45 12.90 -2.36
C VAL A 282 3.72 12.70 -1.56
N MET A 283 3.62 12.96 -0.25
CA MET A 283 4.74 12.84 0.68
C MET A 283 4.38 11.97 1.88
N ALA A 284 5.39 11.26 2.40
CA ALA A 284 5.31 10.49 3.62
C ALA A 284 6.60 10.65 4.43
N PHE A 285 6.54 10.23 5.70
CA PHE A 285 7.61 10.40 6.67
C PHE A 285 7.87 9.09 7.44
N THR A 286 7.91 7.98 6.70
CA THR A 286 7.99 6.60 7.22
C THR A 286 9.41 6.06 7.29
N GLY A 287 10.31 6.52 6.42
CA GLY A 287 11.64 5.98 6.24
C GLY A 287 11.68 4.72 5.38
N SER A 288 10.65 4.40 4.59
CA SER A 288 10.60 3.19 3.75
C SER A 288 9.73 3.39 2.50
N ALA A 289 10.22 2.93 1.35
CA ALA A 289 9.46 2.99 0.10
C ALA A 289 8.16 2.19 0.22
N GLU A 290 8.22 0.89 0.55
CA GLU A 290 7.03 0.06 0.71
C GLU A 290 6.04 0.64 1.75
N ALA A 291 6.54 1.08 2.91
CA ALA A 291 5.67 1.60 3.96
C ALA A 291 4.98 2.93 3.56
N SER A 292 5.65 3.77 2.78
CA SER A 292 5.05 5.01 2.26
C SER A 292 3.91 4.72 1.30
N LEU A 293 4.09 3.79 0.36
CA LEU A 293 3.05 3.41 -0.61
C LEU A 293 1.86 2.72 0.06
N ASP A 294 2.11 1.78 0.97
CA ASP A 294 1.05 1.14 1.76
C ASP A 294 0.29 2.18 2.59
N GLY A 295 1.01 3.10 3.24
CA GLY A 295 0.42 4.16 4.04
C GLY A 295 -0.49 5.07 3.23
N TRP A 296 -0.04 5.54 2.06
CA TRP A 296 -0.88 6.36 1.17
C TRP A 296 -2.12 5.61 0.70
N MET A 297 -2.03 4.30 0.46
CA MET A 297 -3.18 3.47 0.09
C MET A 297 -4.23 3.31 1.19
N GLU A 298 -3.98 3.71 2.43
CA GLU A 298 -4.99 3.77 3.50
C GLU A 298 -5.73 5.12 3.56
N THR A 299 -5.16 6.17 2.97
CA THR A 299 -5.68 7.55 3.02
C THR A 299 -6.62 7.88 1.85
N LEU A 300 -7.33 9.01 1.90
CA LEU A 300 -8.24 9.39 0.80
C LEU A 300 -7.49 10.12 -0.31
N TYR A 301 -6.83 11.22 0.02
CA TYR A 301 -6.25 12.14 -0.96
C TYR A 301 -4.89 11.66 -1.46
N HIS A 302 -4.06 11.05 -0.61
CA HIS A 302 -2.78 10.52 -1.09
C HIS A 302 -2.95 9.22 -1.89
N ARG A 303 -4.05 8.47 -1.72
CA ARG A 303 -4.36 7.32 -2.56
C ARG A 303 -4.63 7.73 -4.00
N GLU A 304 -5.38 8.82 -4.21
CA GLU A 304 -5.85 9.23 -5.53
C GLU A 304 -4.69 9.28 -6.55
N PRO A 305 -3.56 9.97 -6.32
CA PRO A 305 -2.43 9.99 -7.26
C PRO A 305 -1.85 8.62 -7.63
N LEU A 306 -1.80 7.66 -6.70
CA LEU A 306 -1.23 6.33 -6.93
C LEU A 306 -2.12 5.48 -7.85
N VAL A 307 -3.42 5.56 -7.65
CA VAL A 307 -4.43 4.79 -8.41
C VAL A 307 -5.15 5.65 -9.45
N HIS A 308 -4.66 6.85 -9.74
CA HIS A 308 -5.27 7.67 -10.76
C HIS A 308 -5.02 7.03 -12.14
N PRO A 309 -6.06 6.80 -12.96
CA PRO A 309 -5.88 6.22 -14.29
C PRO A 309 -5.00 7.09 -15.21
N ASN A 310 -5.09 8.41 -15.07
CA ASN A 310 -4.29 9.34 -15.87
C ASN A 310 -2.81 9.43 -15.48
N MET A 311 -2.32 8.78 -14.42
CA MET A 311 -0.88 8.79 -14.14
C MET A 311 -0.15 8.05 -15.26
N VAL A 312 0.65 8.77 -16.04
CA VAL A 312 1.39 8.21 -17.19
C VAL A 312 2.90 8.21 -16.97
N ARG A 313 3.39 9.13 -16.14
CA ARG A 313 4.80 9.22 -15.75
C ARG A 313 4.93 9.51 -14.28
N TRP A 314 5.99 9.03 -13.67
CA TRP A 314 6.22 9.24 -12.25
C TRP A 314 7.70 9.10 -11.89
N GLY A 315 8.02 9.43 -10.64
CA GLY A 315 9.30 9.17 -10.03
C GLY A 315 9.21 9.16 -8.51
N PHE A 316 10.26 8.66 -7.88
CA PHE A 316 10.35 8.46 -6.45
C PHE A 316 11.66 8.99 -5.89
N GLY A 317 11.58 9.58 -4.70
CA GLY A 317 12.71 10.04 -3.92
C GLY A 317 12.55 9.69 -2.45
N ILE A 318 13.67 9.43 -1.79
CA ILE A 318 13.69 9.15 -0.36
C ILE A 318 14.97 9.67 0.29
N ALA A 319 14.85 10.32 1.44
CA ALA A 319 15.98 10.81 2.21
C ALA A 319 15.80 10.53 3.69
N ARG A 320 16.92 10.34 4.39
CA ARG A 320 16.98 10.11 5.83
C ARG A 320 18.18 10.84 6.42
N ALA A 321 17.98 11.60 7.50
CA ALA A 321 19.08 12.16 8.30
C ALA A 321 18.69 12.22 9.77
N GLY A 322 19.37 11.42 10.59
CA GLY A 322 18.99 11.24 11.99
C GLY A 322 17.54 10.73 12.09
N GLN A 323 16.67 11.49 12.76
CA GLN A 323 15.24 11.18 12.91
C GLN A 323 14.35 11.77 11.80
N ALA A 324 14.93 12.58 10.90
CA ALA A 324 14.21 13.13 9.76
C ALA A 324 14.20 12.10 8.63
N ARG A 325 13.03 11.95 8.00
CA ARG A 325 12.79 11.07 6.87
C ARG A 325 11.77 11.72 5.95
N ALA A 326 11.87 11.49 4.66
CA ALA A 326 10.89 11.92 3.67
C ALA A 326 10.88 10.94 2.50
N GLU A 327 9.68 10.55 2.07
CA GLU A 327 9.41 9.86 0.81
C GLU A 327 8.55 10.76 -0.06
N VAL A 328 8.87 10.83 -1.35
CA VAL A 328 8.19 11.70 -2.31
C VAL A 328 7.86 10.90 -3.56
N ILE A 329 6.59 10.93 -3.99
CA ILE A 329 6.21 10.59 -5.35
C ILE A 329 5.80 11.87 -6.06
N ASP A 330 6.49 12.15 -7.16
CA ASP A 330 6.07 13.12 -8.15
C ASP A 330 5.49 12.39 -9.35
N SER A 331 4.39 12.89 -9.89
CA SER A 331 3.73 12.30 -11.07
C SER A 331 3.36 13.34 -12.11
N ILE A 332 3.25 12.88 -13.36
CA ILE A 332 2.62 13.62 -14.46
C ILE A 332 1.44 12.81 -14.96
N ASN A 333 0.29 13.48 -14.94
CA ASN A 333 -0.97 13.00 -15.46
C ASN A 333 -1.13 13.37 -16.94
N GLY A 334 -1.60 12.40 -17.74
CA GLY A 334 -1.82 12.50 -19.17
C GLY A 334 -3.04 11.70 -19.63
N GLN A 335 -3.33 11.73 -20.93
CA GLN A 335 -4.46 10.97 -21.47
C GLN A 335 -4.19 9.46 -21.37
N VAL A 336 -5.18 8.67 -20.93
CA VAL A 336 -5.05 7.21 -20.79
C VAL A 336 -4.72 6.53 -22.13
N SER A 337 -5.16 7.11 -23.25
CA SER A 337 -4.77 6.65 -24.60
C SER A 337 -3.26 6.65 -24.86
N ALA A 338 -2.48 7.41 -24.09
CA ALA A 338 -1.02 7.40 -24.17
C ALA A 338 -0.40 6.09 -23.63
N THR A 339 -1.16 5.28 -22.88
CA THR A 339 -0.74 3.96 -22.39
C THR A 339 -1.01 2.82 -23.39
N GLY A 340 -1.55 3.14 -24.58
CA GLY A 340 -1.66 2.21 -25.71
C GLY A 340 -2.78 1.17 -25.64
N SER A 341 -3.56 1.10 -24.56
CA SER A 341 -4.65 0.12 -24.43
C SER A 341 -5.90 0.51 -25.22
N GLY A 342 -6.19 1.80 -25.39
CA GLY A 342 -7.42 2.29 -26.05
C GLY A 342 -8.73 1.79 -25.43
N ALA A 343 -8.64 1.04 -24.33
CA ALA A 343 -9.72 0.40 -23.62
C ALA A 343 -10.11 1.27 -22.44
N ASP A 344 -11.42 1.40 -22.22
CA ASP A 344 -11.96 1.93 -20.97
C ASP A 344 -11.45 1.06 -19.82
N LEU A 345 -10.63 1.65 -18.95
CA LEU A 345 -10.03 0.96 -17.80
C LEU A 345 -11.07 0.74 -16.68
N GLY A 346 -12.22 1.40 -16.76
CA GLY A 346 -13.17 1.49 -15.66
C GLY A 346 -12.58 2.20 -14.44
N PRO A 347 -13.33 2.28 -13.33
CA PRO A 347 -12.82 2.87 -12.10
C PRO A 347 -11.83 1.94 -11.39
N ALA A 348 -10.76 2.52 -10.85
CA ALA A 348 -9.91 1.87 -9.87
C ALA A 348 -10.66 1.78 -8.54
N LEU A 349 -10.99 0.55 -8.13
CA LEU A 349 -11.73 0.28 -6.89
C LEU A 349 -10.79 -0.09 -5.76
N TRP A 350 -10.95 0.55 -4.62
CA TRP A 350 -10.26 0.19 -3.39
C TRP A 350 -11.24 0.12 -2.20
N PRO A 351 -11.19 -0.92 -1.35
CA PRO A 351 -10.55 -2.20 -1.59
C PRO A 351 -11.06 -2.83 -2.89
N VAL A 352 -10.21 -3.66 -3.51
CA VAL A 352 -10.56 -4.37 -4.74
C VAL A 352 -11.73 -5.32 -4.51
N ARG A 353 -12.42 -5.70 -5.59
CA ARG A 353 -13.57 -6.63 -5.51
C ARG A 353 -13.13 -7.94 -4.85
N GLY A 354 -13.84 -8.34 -3.79
CA GLY A 354 -13.58 -9.58 -3.07
C GLY A 354 -12.35 -9.54 -2.18
N ALA A 355 -11.73 -8.36 -1.95
CA ALA A 355 -10.57 -8.23 -1.07
C ALA A 355 -10.84 -8.87 0.29
N THR A 356 -9.93 -9.74 0.72
CA THR A 356 -9.84 -10.27 2.08
C THR A 356 -8.64 -9.61 2.74
N GLU A 357 -8.65 -9.37 4.05
CA GLU A 357 -7.59 -8.66 4.79
C GLU A 357 -7.67 -7.13 4.79
N VAL A 358 -8.85 -6.54 4.53
CA VAL A 358 -9.03 -5.09 4.65
C VAL A 358 -8.92 -4.67 6.13
N PRO A 359 -8.21 -3.57 6.47
CA PRO A 359 -8.19 -3.07 7.83
C PRO A 359 -9.59 -2.76 8.36
N THR A 360 -9.80 -2.99 9.66
CA THR A 360 -11.07 -2.67 10.31
C THR A 360 -11.26 -1.17 10.54
N ARG A 361 -10.17 -0.40 10.55
CA ARG A 361 -10.20 1.02 10.91
C ARG A 361 -9.18 1.85 10.16
N TRP A 362 -9.43 3.15 10.13
CA TRP A 362 -8.48 4.18 9.72
C TRP A 362 -8.45 5.31 10.75
N ASP A 363 -7.24 5.73 11.15
CA ASP A 363 -7.03 6.61 12.31
C ASP A 363 -7.17 8.11 11.98
N GLY A 364 -7.50 8.48 10.74
CA GLY A 364 -7.68 9.89 10.34
C GLY A 364 -6.38 10.64 10.09
N LEU A 365 -5.28 9.91 9.85
CA LEU A 365 -3.93 10.47 9.69
C LEU A 365 -3.69 10.88 8.24
N GLU A 366 -4.20 12.05 7.89
CA GLU A 366 -3.99 12.66 6.59
C GLU A 366 -4.12 14.19 6.70
N THR A 367 -3.35 14.91 5.89
CA THR A 367 -3.49 16.36 5.69
C THR A 367 -3.62 16.64 4.19
N PRO A 368 -4.70 17.28 3.73
CA PRO A 368 -5.87 17.70 4.50
C PRO A 368 -6.60 16.51 5.13
N LYS A 369 -7.28 16.73 6.25
CA LYS A 369 -8.01 15.66 6.93
C LYS A 369 -9.38 15.48 6.26
N PRO A 370 -9.76 14.27 5.81
CA PRO A 370 -11.10 13.98 5.31
C PRO A 370 -12.17 14.44 6.32
N PRO A 371 -13.26 15.07 5.86
CA PRO A 371 -14.22 15.64 6.79
C PRO A 371 -15.04 14.55 7.50
N LEU A 372 -15.47 14.85 8.73
CA LEU A 372 -16.49 14.10 9.45
C LEU A 372 -17.58 15.07 9.90
N PRO A 373 -18.85 14.65 9.94
CA PRO A 373 -19.93 15.49 10.44
C PRO A 373 -19.81 15.71 11.95
N ALA A 374 -20.44 16.78 12.44
CA ALA A 374 -20.37 17.13 13.86
C ALA A 374 -20.79 15.97 14.77
N GLY A 375 -19.98 15.68 15.79
CA GLY A 375 -20.21 14.59 16.74
C GLY A 375 -19.58 13.25 16.35
N GLN A 376 -18.97 13.14 15.16
CA GLN A 376 -18.16 11.99 14.76
C GLN A 376 -16.67 12.26 14.97
N SER A 377 -15.89 11.19 15.16
CA SER A 377 -14.44 11.25 15.36
C SER A 377 -13.76 10.02 14.81
N TYR A 378 -12.48 10.14 14.49
CA TYR A 378 -11.63 8.99 14.20
C TYR A 378 -11.34 8.16 15.46
N PRO A 379 -11.06 6.84 15.34
CA PRO A 379 -10.92 6.10 14.09
C PRO A 379 -12.24 5.82 13.37
N SER A 380 -12.22 5.92 12.04
CA SER A 380 -13.32 5.53 11.15
C SER A 380 -13.17 4.06 10.74
N GLY A 381 -14.08 3.56 9.92
CA GLY A 381 -13.81 2.38 9.08
C GLY A 381 -12.72 2.67 8.03
N PRO A 382 -12.27 1.65 7.27
CA PRO A 382 -11.35 1.85 6.15
C PRO A 382 -11.99 2.76 5.09
N ILE A 383 -11.16 3.48 4.35
CA ILE A 383 -11.61 4.34 3.25
C ILE A 383 -11.80 3.49 2.00
N VAL A 384 -13.03 3.48 1.51
CA VAL A 384 -13.41 2.82 0.27
C VAL A 384 -13.54 3.86 -0.82
N THR A 385 -12.99 3.60 -2.01
CA THR A 385 -12.96 4.54 -3.14
C THR A 385 -13.26 3.88 -4.47
N ALA A 386 -13.82 4.67 -5.39
CA ALA A 386 -13.84 4.42 -6.82
C ALA A 386 -13.25 5.65 -7.52
N THR A 387 -12.07 5.50 -8.11
CA THR A 387 -11.33 6.57 -8.80
C THR A 387 -11.42 6.37 -10.31
N PHE A 388 -11.90 7.40 -11.00
CA PHE A 388 -12.16 7.41 -12.43
C PHE A 388 -11.09 8.23 -13.17
N GLU A 389 -11.06 8.10 -14.50
CA GLU A 389 -10.30 9.05 -15.32
C GLU A 389 -10.83 10.48 -15.11
N ARG A 390 -9.91 11.45 -15.07
CA ARG A 390 -10.22 12.87 -14.86
C ARG A 390 -11.09 13.47 -15.97
N SER A 391 -11.13 12.86 -17.15
CA SER A 391 -12.00 13.34 -18.24
C SER A 391 -13.48 13.08 -18.00
N HIS A 392 -13.83 12.18 -17.08
CA HIS A 392 -15.22 11.89 -16.79
C HIS A 392 -15.88 12.98 -15.95
N ALA A 393 -17.07 13.39 -16.35
CA ALA A 393 -17.95 14.19 -15.50
C ALA A 393 -18.67 13.28 -14.52
N LEU A 394 -18.43 13.47 -13.23
CA LEU A 394 -18.98 12.64 -12.16
C LEU A 394 -20.07 13.39 -11.38
N SER A 395 -21.12 12.69 -11.00
CA SER A 395 -22.05 13.10 -9.93
C SER A 395 -22.44 11.88 -9.10
N LEU A 396 -22.44 12.02 -7.78
CA LEU A 396 -22.78 10.92 -6.88
C LEU A 396 -24.17 11.14 -6.27
N ALA A 397 -25.10 10.23 -6.54
CA ALA A 397 -26.45 10.30 -6.00
C ALA A 397 -26.54 9.61 -4.63
N GLU A 398 -25.95 8.41 -4.50
CA GLU A 398 -25.97 7.63 -3.28
C GLU A 398 -24.67 6.81 -3.12
N GLY A 399 -24.16 6.76 -1.89
CA GLY A 399 -23.15 5.81 -1.46
C GLY A 399 -23.65 5.06 -0.22
N SER A 400 -23.54 3.73 -0.21
CA SER A 400 -23.93 2.91 0.93
C SER A 400 -22.92 1.81 1.23
N LEU A 401 -22.82 1.49 2.52
CA LEU A 401 -22.06 0.37 3.05
C LEU A 401 -23.04 -0.49 3.85
N ARG A 402 -23.07 -1.79 3.60
CA ARG A 402 -23.97 -2.74 4.27
C ARG A 402 -23.20 -3.87 4.93
N ASP A 403 -23.69 -4.31 6.08
CA ASP A 403 -23.17 -5.46 6.80
C ASP A 403 -23.74 -6.79 6.26
N PRO A 404 -23.32 -7.96 6.75
CA PRO A 404 -23.84 -9.25 6.29
C PRO A 404 -25.34 -9.48 6.54
N ALA A 405 -25.96 -8.72 7.45
CA ALA A 405 -27.40 -8.78 7.69
C ALA A 405 -28.19 -7.93 6.68
N GLY A 406 -27.49 -7.16 5.83
CA GLY A 406 -28.07 -6.22 4.88
C GLY A 406 -28.37 -4.84 5.48
N GLU A 407 -28.01 -4.62 6.75
CA GLU A 407 -28.25 -3.37 7.46
C GLU A 407 -27.24 -2.30 7.01
N THR A 408 -27.71 -1.06 6.90
CA THR A 408 -26.86 0.07 6.50
C THR A 408 -25.90 0.44 7.62
N VAL A 409 -24.61 0.45 7.32
CA VAL A 409 -23.55 0.96 8.19
C VAL A 409 -23.52 2.49 8.08
N PRO A 410 -23.66 3.24 9.20
CA PRO A 410 -23.53 4.69 9.19
C PRO A 410 -22.16 5.13 8.67
N ALA A 411 -22.14 5.94 7.61
CA ALA A 411 -20.92 6.32 6.91
C ALA A 411 -20.96 7.75 6.37
N GLN A 412 -19.78 8.32 6.16
CA GLN A 412 -19.56 9.53 5.38
C GLN A 412 -19.35 9.16 3.92
N VAL A 413 -19.93 9.94 3.01
CA VAL A 413 -19.73 9.81 1.56
C VAL A 413 -19.07 11.08 1.03
N GLN A 414 -18.04 10.95 0.22
CA GLN A 414 -17.35 12.06 -0.45
C GLN A 414 -17.35 11.88 -1.96
N SER A 415 -17.33 13.01 -2.66
CA SER A 415 -17.31 13.12 -4.12
C SER A 415 -16.80 14.51 -4.51
N PRO A 416 -16.49 14.77 -5.80
CA PRO A 416 -16.13 16.11 -6.24
C PRO A 416 -17.21 17.17 -5.98
N ASP A 417 -18.48 16.77 -5.79
CA ASP A 417 -19.59 17.69 -5.51
C ASP A 417 -19.55 18.28 -4.08
N ASN A 418 -18.92 17.58 -3.14
CA ASN A 418 -18.92 17.96 -1.71
C ASN A 418 -17.52 18.02 -1.07
N ASP A 419 -16.48 17.61 -1.79
CA ASP A 419 -15.10 17.61 -1.33
C ASP A 419 -14.19 18.30 -2.37
N PRO A 420 -13.63 19.49 -2.07
CA PRO A 420 -12.83 20.26 -3.02
C PRO A 420 -11.46 19.63 -3.33
N TYR A 421 -11.05 18.62 -2.56
CA TYR A 421 -9.79 17.91 -2.79
C TYR A 421 -9.98 16.68 -3.68
N LEU A 422 -11.22 16.29 -4.00
CA LEU A 422 -11.51 15.19 -4.92
C LEU A 422 -11.85 15.73 -6.31
N THR A 423 -11.22 15.15 -7.33
CA THR A 423 -11.49 15.56 -8.73
C THR A 423 -12.16 14.49 -9.56
N SER A 424 -11.85 13.22 -9.31
CA SER A 424 -12.43 12.10 -10.05
C SER A 424 -12.68 10.87 -9.17
N THR A 425 -12.93 11.06 -7.88
CA THR A 425 -13.07 9.96 -6.92
C THR A 425 -14.36 10.05 -6.12
N TRP A 426 -15.09 8.94 -6.03
CA TRP A 426 -16.13 8.72 -5.03
C TRP A 426 -15.53 7.96 -3.85
N ALA A 427 -15.92 8.33 -2.63
CA ALA A 427 -15.42 7.68 -1.43
C ALA A 427 -16.52 7.45 -0.39
N ILE A 428 -16.35 6.41 0.41
CA ILE A 428 -17.18 6.11 1.57
C ILE A 428 -16.34 5.55 2.71
N TYR A 429 -16.59 6.00 3.93
CA TYR A 429 -15.96 5.47 5.14
C TYR A 429 -16.93 5.51 6.31
N ALA A 430 -17.02 4.40 7.05
CA ALA A 430 -17.90 4.27 8.20
C ALA A 430 -17.49 5.20 9.34
N TYR A 431 -18.45 5.72 10.09
CA TYR A 431 -18.15 6.60 11.23
C TYR A 431 -17.42 5.91 12.38
N ALA A 432 -17.45 4.57 12.42
CA ALA A 432 -16.79 3.76 13.43
C ALA A 432 -16.01 2.62 12.77
N PRO A 433 -15.02 2.03 13.48
CA PRO A 433 -14.35 0.82 13.02
C PRO A 433 -15.34 -0.29 12.67
N LEU A 434 -15.04 -1.01 11.59
CA LEU A 434 -15.78 -2.17 11.15
C LEU A 434 -15.46 -3.40 12.01
N ALA A 435 -16.39 -4.34 12.08
CA ALA A 435 -16.15 -5.62 12.73
C ALA A 435 -15.08 -6.41 11.97
N ALA A 436 -14.22 -7.11 12.70
CA ALA A 436 -13.21 -7.99 12.11
C ALA A 436 -13.86 -9.19 11.40
N ARG A 437 -13.15 -9.77 10.42
CA ARG A 437 -13.58 -10.99 9.69
C ARG A 437 -15.02 -10.91 9.17
N THR A 438 -15.43 -9.72 8.77
CA THR A 438 -16.81 -9.41 8.39
C THR A 438 -16.84 -8.95 6.95
N ARG A 439 -17.76 -9.54 6.17
CA ARG A 439 -18.00 -9.16 4.78
C ARG A 439 -18.91 -7.94 4.73
N TYR A 440 -18.50 -6.91 4.01
CA TYR A 440 -19.29 -5.72 3.78
C TYR A 440 -19.55 -5.54 2.29
N THR A 441 -20.73 -5.05 1.95
CA THR A 441 -21.12 -4.71 0.58
C THR A 441 -21.11 -3.19 0.42
N VAL A 442 -20.39 -2.70 -0.57
CA VAL A 442 -20.33 -1.29 -0.96
C VAL A 442 -21.23 -1.09 -2.16
N THR A 443 -21.95 0.03 -2.21
CA THR A 443 -22.67 0.46 -3.41
C THR A 443 -22.48 1.96 -3.62
N PHE A 444 -22.09 2.34 -4.85
CA PHE A 444 -22.18 3.70 -5.35
C PHE A 444 -23.18 3.75 -6.51
N HIS A 445 -24.09 4.72 -6.46
CA HIS A 445 -25.04 5.01 -7.53
C HIS A 445 -24.92 6.50 -7.89
N GLY A 446 -24.73 6.78 -9.16
CA GLY A 446 -24.51 8.14 -9.65
C GLY A 446 -24.47 8.21 -11.15
N GLN A 447 -23.89 9.28 -11.70
CA GLN A 447 -23.69 9.44 -13.13
C GLN A 447 -22.22 9.58 -13.48
N VAL A 448 -21.84 8.95 -14.59
CA VAL A 448 -20.54 9.11 -15.25
C VAL A 448 -20.83 9.54 -16.68
N ASP A 449 -20.39 10.74 -17.06
CA ASP A 449 -20.70 11.38 -18.35
C ASP A 449 -22.21 11.44 -18.67
N GLY A 450 -23.02 11.61 -17.62
CA GLY A 450 -24.49 11.65 -17.71
C GLY A 450 -25.16 10.28 -17.85
N ALA A 451 -24.40 9.18 -17.94
CA ALA A 451 -24.92 7.82 -17.92
C ALA A 451 -25.11 7.34 -16.48
N ASP A 452 -26.28 6.75 -16.20
CA ASP A 452 -26.59 6.13 -14.91
C ASP A 452 -25.62 4.96 -14.63
N THR A 453 -24.92 5.02 -13.50
CA THR A 453 -23.84 4.10 -13.13
C THR A 453 -24.07 3.54 -11.74
N LEU A 454 -24.10 2.21 -11.64
CA LEU A 454 -24.19 1.47 -10.38
C LEU A 454 -22.94 0.61 -10.20
N LEU A 455 -22.18 0.89 -9.15
CA LEU A 455 -21.02 0.10 -8.73
C LEU A 455 -21.37 -0.63 -7.43
N THR A 456 -21.37 -1.96 -7.45
CA THR A 456 -21.56 -2.78 -6.26
C THR A 456 -20.47 -3.83 -6.16
N TRP A 457 -19.85 -3.95 -4.99
CA TRP A 457 -18.88 -5.00 -4.71
C TRP A 457 -18.75 -5.26 -3.22
N GLU A 458 -17.98 -6.28 -2.86
CA GLU A 458 -17.78 -6.71 -1.49
C GLU A 458 -16.30 -6.71 -1.12
N PHE A 459 -16.03 -6.52 0.18
CA PHE A 459 -14.73 -6.77 0.79
C PHE A 459 -14.91 -7.41 2.17
N THR A 460 -13.85 -8.02 2.70
CA THR A 460 -13.82 -8.67 4.01
C THR A 460 -12.69 -8.10 4.85
N THR A 461 -13.02 -7.68 6.07
CA THR A 461 -12.06 -7.16 7.03
C THR A 461 -11.20 -8.28 7.65
N ARG A 462 -9.96 -7.96 8.07
CA ARG A 462 -9.09 -8.87 8.84
C ARG A 462 -9.54 -9.10 10.28
#